data_AF-A0A812RSA2-F1
#
_entry.id   AF-A0A812RSA2-F1
#
_cell.length_a   1.000
_cell.length_b   1.000
_cell.length_c   1.000
_cell.angle_alpha   90.00
_cell.angle_beta   90.00
_cell.angle_gamma   90.00
#
_symmetry.space_group_name_H-M   'P 1'
#
loop_
_entity.id
_entity.type
_entity.pdbx_description
1 polymer ?
#
loop_
_entity_poly.entity_id
_entity_poly.type
_entity_poly.pdbx_seq_one_letter_code
_entity_poly.pdbx_strand_id
1 'polypeptide(L)'
;MPLVWSVPEALVTAELATCFPSNAGFVEWVTAAFGPFWGFVEGFLSWLSAVADASLYPVLFLDYLVTVWPEIGSGIAGFVLSPFAFMVVVGAPKIQPSKLLISPPASEVDWSGFLPPGRTFGASNRFLGEVQDAERAYPKALALALIAVVLSLIGLGIPGPTADWKNWQSGELAVVGGQLGGPFVKSWVIAGAAVSCLAQQLSEMAEGAFQLQGMAEDGWLPSCFGHRSRFDTPSVGLFLIAILVLVLSSSSSFSAIVNVLNAVYCLAQVLEFSAFLHLRRRHNDMERPFRVPFSFQVCCLMLALPLAFCFVLLILPFFAGDWLQVGAIGGSVAMAVLLHCCLEFCRRHGWLHFRRQPPRGLEDILAAQASHFASTASESPQHGSETFGQSDLQMLSQTLTSLAQAHGAHSFHVVLAMEAREGPAGLEKAAQLSRGFSKYFSTLRSTSHPSNLREEHADGSWDPEVPGKASNVKWAVREAHRELLKESVDPASVILTVADADVVFHPRYFSHLTRDFGAVREHGGGWHEWTIWQAPQLPFRNYYASPACSRVWAYVASIWECGGVAGLSFGSEHFAFSTYSLPLLLAVEAEAHEGDVIAEDS
;
A
#
# COMPACT_ATOMS: atom_id res chain seq x y z
N MET A 1 2.19 27.93 6.59
CA MET A 1 2.33 26.65 7.31
C MET A 1 3.25 25.65 6.61
N PRO A 2 3.08 25.27 5.34
CA PRO A 2 3.89 24.19 4.72
C PRO A 2 5.40 24.47 4.70
N LEU A 3 5.80 25.70 4.36
CA LEU A 3 7.22 26.08 4.30
C LEU A 3 7.85 26.25 5.68
N VAL A 4 7.06 26.63 6.68
CA VAL A 4 7.53 26.95 8.03
C VAL A 4 7.52 25.73 8.94
N TRP A 5 6.60 24.80 8.72
CA TRP A 5 6.38 23.63 9.56
C TRP A 5 6.85 22.35 8.85
N SER A 6 6.27 22.06 7.70
CA SER A 6 6.47 20.78 7.01
C SER A 6 7.87 20.63 6.43
N VAL A 7 8.51 21.71 5.95
CA VAL A 7 9.88 21.63 5.45
C VAL A 7 10.88 21.34 6.59
N PRO A 8 10.88 22.06 7.71
CA PRO A 8 11.73 21.71 8.85
C PRO A 8 11.48 20.31 9.39
N GLU A 9 10.22 19.91 9.56
CA GLU A 9 9.85 18.57 10.01
C GLU A 9 10.38 17.50 9.06
N ALA A 10 10.12 17.64 7.75
CA ALA A 10 10.60 16.70 6.74
C ALA A 10 12.14 16.57 6.75
N LEU A 11 12.87 17.69 6.87
CA LEU A 11 14.32 17.67 6.93
C LEU A 11 14.85 16.97 8.18
N VAL A 12 14.26 17.22 9.35
CA VAL A 12 14.63 16.56 10.61
C VAL A 12 14.34 15.08 10.54
N THR A 13 13.14 14.70 10.09
CA THR A 13 12.71 13.31 9.93
C THR A 13 13.60 12.58 8.93
N ALA A 14 13.94 13.18 7.79
CA ALA A 14 14.84 12.56 6.81
C ALA A 14 16.25 12.30 7.39
N GLU A 15 16.83 13.25 8.13
CA GLU A 15 18.15 13.05 8.73
C GLU A 15 18.10 11.99 9.84
N LEU A 16 17.13 12.05 10.76
CA LEU A 16 17.06 11.09 11.85
C LEU A 16 16.62 9.69 11.40
N ALA A 17 15.65 9.57 10.49
CA ALA A 17 15.20 8.28 9.96
C ALA A 17 16.34 7.54 9.26
N THR A 18 17.11 8.24 8.43
CA THR A 18 18.27 7.62 7.76
C THR A 18 19.42 7.29 8.71
N CYS A 19 19.51 7.94 9.88
CA CYS A 19 20.47 7.57 10.92
C CYS A 19 20.00 6.37 11.77
N PHE A 20 18.68 6.19 11.92
CA PHE A 20 18.08 5.17 12.78
C PHE A 20 17.00 4.39 12.02
N PRO A 21 17.37 3.47 11.10
CA PRO A 21 16.44 2.74 10.26
C PRO A 21 15.76 1.61 11.04
N SER A 22 14.82 1.96 11.90
CA SER A 22 14.09 1.03 12.77
C SER A 22 12.60 1.36 12.79
N ASN A 23 11.76 0.34 12.94
CA ASN A 23 10.31 0.51 13.12
C ASN A 23 9.97 1.22 14.45
N ALA A 24 10.90 1.24 15.41
CA ALA A 24 10.77 2.02 16.65
C ALA A 24 11.09 3.51 16.46
N GLY A 25 11.64 3.92 15.31
CA GLY A 25 11.80 5.30 14.84
C GLY A 25 12.04 6.35 15.93
N PHE A 26 11.03 7.18 16.19
CA PHE A 26 11.05 8.29 17.16
C PHE A 26 11.49 7.89 18.57
N VAL A 27 11.17 6.66 18.99
CA VAL A 27 11.59 6.10 20.28
C VAL A 27 13.11 6.00 20.34
N GLU A 28 13.76 5.53 19.28
CA GLU A 28 15.22 5.44 19.21
C GLU A 28 15.85 6.83 19.19
N TRP A 29 15.27 7.80 18.46
CA TRP A 29 15.82 9.15 18.37
C TRP A 29 15.87 9.85 19.73
N VAL A 30 14.76 9.78 20.46
CA VAL A 30 14.63 10.39 21.79
C VAL A 30 15.38 9.57 22.84
N THR A 31 15.44 8.24 22.72
CA THR A 31 16.29 7.39 23.58
C THR A 31 17.77 7.71 23.41
N ALA A 32 18.22 7.90 22.16
CA ALA A 32 19.60 8.26 21.87
C ALA A 32 19.98 9.62 22.46
N ALA A 33 19.05 10.59 22.48
CA ALA A 33 19.30 11.94 22.98
C ALA A 33 19.12 12.10 24.50
N PHE A 34 18.06 11.54 25.08
CA PHE A 34 17.62 11.82 26.45
C PHE A 34 17.46 10.57 27.32
N GLY A 35 17.74 9.38 26.77
CA GLY A 35 17.68 8.11 27.47
C GLY A 35 16.29 7.46 27.47
N PRO A 36 16.18 6.28 28.10
CA PRO A 36 15.10 5.34 27.82
C PRO A 36 13.72 5.79 28.30
N PHE A 37 13.66 6.52 29.39
CA PHE A 37 12.40 7.06 29.91
C PHE A 37 11.73 8.00 28.90
N TRP A 38 12.50 8.97 28.39
CA TRP A 38 11.98 9.94 27.43
C TRP A 38 11.67 9.31 26.08
N GLY A 39 12.45 8.31 25.66
CA GLY A 39 12.14 7.50 24.48
C GLY A 39 10.78 6.80 24.58
N PHE A 40 10.48 6.19 25.74
CA PHE A 40 9.16 5.58 25.96
C PHE A 40 8.03 6.61 25.96
N VAL A 41 8.23 7.74 26.64
CA VAL A 41 7.23 8.84 26.67
C VAL A 41 6.95 9.34 25.26
N GLU A 42 7.99 9.57 24.47
CA GLU A 42 7.86 9.92 23.05
C GLU A 42 7.05 8.86 22.30
N GLY A 43 7.46 7.60 22.37
CA GLY A 43 6.76 6.51 21.68
C GLY A 43 5.28 6.45 22.01
N PHE A 44 4.93 6.59 23.29
CA PHE A 44 3.55 6.60 23.73
C PHE A 44 2.77 7.80 23.19
N LEU A 45 3.32 9.02 23.28
CA LEU A 45 2.67 10.23 22.79
C LEU A 45 2.49 10.19 21.26
N SER A 46 3.55 9.82 20.54
CA SER A 46 3.53 9.62 19.09
C SER A 46 2.46 8.60 18.66
N TRP A 47 2.36 7.48 19.37
CA TRP A 47 1.36 6.44 19.11
C TRP A 47 -0.06 6.91 19.43
N LEU A 48 -0.27 7.56 20.58
CA LEU A 48 -1.57 8.11 20.97
C LEU A 48 -2.05 9.17 19.98
N SER A 49 -1.13 9.98 19.45
CA SER A 49 -1.43 10.95 18.40
C SER A 49 -1.79 10.26 17.07
N ALA A 50 -1.16 9.13 16.71
CA ALA A 50 -1.58 8.34 15.53
C ALA A 50 -2.99 7.76 15.69
N VAL A 51 -3.34 7.26 16.89
CA VAL A 51 -4.68 6.77 17.19
C VAL A 51 -5.73 7.87 17.10
N ALA A 52 -5.43 9.07 17.62
CA ALA A 52 -6.33 10.22 17.54
C ALA A 52 -6.53 10.66 16.09
N ASP A 53 -5.46 10.74 15.29
CA ASP A 53 -5.55 11.09 13.87
C ASP A 53 -6.35 10.06 13.07
N ALA A 54 -6.05 8.77 13.26
CA ALA A 54 -6.78 7.66 12.67
C ALA A 54 -8.28 7.65 13.03
N SER A 55 -8.71 8.35 14.09
CA SER A 55 -10.13 8.44 14.48
C SER A 55 -10.90 9.57 13.78
N LEU A 56 -10.21 10.47 13.07
CA LEU A 56 -10.84 11.56 12.31
C LEU A 56 -11.37 11.09 10.94
N TYR A 57 -10.64 10.18 10.28
CA TYR A 57 -10.94 9.77 8.91
C TYR A 57 -12.25 8.99 8.71
N PRO A 58 -12.76 8.16 9.65
CA PRO A 58 -14.06 7.50 9.47
C PRO A 58 -15.20 8.52 9.44
N VAL A 59 -15.10 9.58 10.25
CA VAL A 59 -16.07 10.67 10.29
C VAL A 59 -16.03 11.45 8.97
N LEU A 60 -14.83 11.82 8.50
CA LEU A 60 -14.65 12.50 7.22
C LEU A 60 -15.13 11.65 6.04
N PHE A 61 -14.84 10.35 6.05
CA PHE A 61 -15.29 9.42 5.02
C PHE A 61 -16.81 9.33 4.96
N LEU A 62 -17.50 9.25 6.11
CA LEU A 62 -18.95 9.24 6.17
C LEU A 62 -19.56 10.55 5.65
N ASP A 63 -18.97 11.70 6.00
CA ASP A 63 -19.41 13.02 5.49
C ASP A 63 -19.34 13.09 3.95
N TYR A 64 -18.30 12.51 3.35
CA TYR A 64 -18.20 12.41 1.88
C TYR A 64 -19.11 11.34 1.28
N LEU A 65 -19.28 10.19 1.94
CA LEU A 65 -20.04 9.05 1.41
C LEU A 65 -21.56 9.33 1.37
N VAL A 66 -22.10 10.10 2.33
CA VAL A 66 -23.52 10.52 2.30
C VAL A 66 -23.84 11.40 1.06
N THR A 67 -22.82 12.03 0.48
CA THR A 67 -22.99 12.81 -0.77
C THR A 67 -22.85 11.99 -2.05
N VAL A 68 -22.51 10.69 -1.96
CA VAL A 68 -22.21 9.80 -3.09
C VAL A 68 -22.87 8.43 -2.93
N TRP A 69 -24.06 8.26 -3.51
CA TRP A 69 -24.41 7.03 -4.24
C TRP A 69 -25.38 7.46 -5.35
N PRO A 70 -25.16 7.11 -6.64
CA PRO A 70 -24.95 5.71 -7.02
C PRO A 70 -23.96 5.31 -8.12
N GLU A 71 -22.98 6.12 -8.55
CA GLU A 71 -22.11 5.69 -9.66
C GLU A 71 -20.68 6.19 -9.55
N ILE A 72 -19.74 5.44 -8.94
CA ILE A 72 -18.31 5.58 -9.31
C ILE A 72 -17.58 4.23 -9.24
N GLY A 73 -16.99 3.87 -10.39
CA GLY A 73 -15.98 2.84 -10.57
C GLY A 73 -14.59 3.40 -10.91
N SER A 74 -13.60 2.63 -10.48
CA SER A 74 -12.18 2.45 -10.88
C SER A 74 -11.24 3.64 -11.19
N GLY A 75 -10.09 3.59 -10.50
CA GLY A 75 -8.91 4.43 -10.66
C GLY A 75 -8.74 5.27 -9.40
N ILE A 76 -7.74 5.01 -8.55
CA ILE A 76 -7.71 5.57 -7.19
C ILE A 76 -6.51 6.51 -6.97
N ALA A 77 -5.28 6.11 -7.29
CA ALA A 77 -4.12 6.95 -6.97
C ALA A 77 -3.97 8.17 -7.93
N GLY A 78 -4.20 7.98 -9.23
CA GLY A 78 -4.20 9.07 -10.21
C GLY A 78 -5.43 9.96 -10.08
N PHE A 79 -6.59 9.34 -9.83
CA PHE A 79 -7.90 9.97 -9.70
C PHE A 79 -8.04 10.89 -8.49
N VAL A 80 -7.30 10.64 -7.41
CA VAL A 80 -7.31 11.48 -6.21
C VAL A 80 -6.62 12.82 -6.46
N LEU A 81 -5.47 12.81 -7.15
CA LEU A 81 -4.65 14.01 -7.37
C LEU A 81 -5.01 14.76 -8.66
N SER A 82 -5.53 14.06 -9.66
CA SER A 82 -5.94 14.64 -10.95
C SER A 82 -7.02 15.73 -10.88
N PRO A 83 -8.04 15.70 -10.00
CA PRO A 83 -8.98 16.81 -9.91
C PRO A 83 -8.29 18.06 -9.37
N PHE A 84 -7.31 17.94 -8.46
CA PHE A 84 -6.52 19.09 -8.02
C PHE A 84 -5.62 19.62 -9.13
N ALA A 85 -4.96 18.73 -9.90
CA ALA A 85 -4.18 19.15 -11.07
C ALA A 85 -5.06 19.84 -12.13
N PHE A 86 -6.27 19.33 -12.38
CA PHE A 86 -7.25 19.96 -13.26
C PHE A 86 -7.68 21.33 -12.73
N MET A 87 -7.99 21.44 -11.45
CA MET A 87 -8.34 22.71 -10.80
C MET A 87 -7.19 23.72 -10.89
N VAL A 88 -5.93 23.29 -10.75
CA VAL A 88 -4.75 24.15 -10.97
C VAL A 88 -4.70 24.65 -12.41
N VAL A 89 -4.75 23.76 -13.39
CA VAL A 89 -4.58 24.11 -14.81
C VAL A 89 -5.72 24.99 -15.31
N VAL A 90 -6.97 24.64 -14.99
CA VAL A 90 -8.17 25.37 -15.45
C VAL A 90 -8.42 26.64 -14.65
N GLY A 91 -8.04 26.64 -13.37
CA GLY A 91 -8.19 27.79 -12.50
C GLY A 91 -7.06 28.83 -12.65
N ALA A 92 -5.85 28.42 -13.05
CA ALA A 92 -4.69 29.30 -13.23
C ALA A 92 -4.97 30.60 -14.03
N PRO A 93 -5.63 30.57 -15.20
CA PRO A 93 -5.94 31.79 -15.95
C PRO A 93 -7.03 32.66 -15.29
N LYS A 94 -7.76 32.13 -14.30
CA LYS A 94 -8.84 32.84 -13.58
C LYS A 94 -8.38 33.48 -12.27
N ILE A 95 -7.09 33.34 -11.92
CA ILE A 95 -6.51 33.92 -10.70
C ILE A 95 -6.56 35.45 -10.76
N GLN A 96 -7.07 36.07 -9.70
CA GLN A 96 -6.98 37.51 -9.47
C GLN A 96 -5.92 37.78 -8.39
N PRO A 97 -4.71 38.24 -8.74
CA PRO A 97 -3.61 38.41 -7.78
C PRO A 97 -3.94 39.33 -6.60
N SER A 98 -4.82 40.32 -6.82
CA SER A 98 -5.28 41.26 -5.79
C SER A 98 -6.09 40.60 -4.67
N LYS A 99 -6.73 39.45 -4.93
CA LYS A 99 -7.54 38.73 -3.93
C LYS A 99 -6.73 37.75 -3.08
N LEU A 100 -5.55 37.33 -3.54
CA LEU A 100 -4.64 36.44 -2.78
C LEU A 100 -4.04 37.10 -1.53
N LEU A 101 -4.12 38.44 -1.45
CA LEU A 101 -3.61 39.24 -0.33
C LEU A 101 -4.72 39.64 0.67
N ILE A 102 -5.98 39.24 0.42
CA ILE A 102 -7.10 39.53 1.32
C ILE A 102 -7.04 38.52 2.47
N SER A 103 -6.55 38.96 3.62
CA SER A 103 -6.61 38.20 4.87
C SER A 103 -7.87 38.61 5.64
N PRO A 104 -8.64 37.65 6.19
CA PRO A 104 -9.65 37.97 7.19
C PRO A 104 -9.00 38.67 8.41
N PRO A 105 -9.73 39.53 9.14
CA PRO A 105 -9.26 40.11 10.39
C PRO A 105 -8.87 39.00 11.36
N ALA A 106 -7.76 39.17 12.09
CA ALA A 106 -7.26 38.14 13.01
C ALA A 106 -8.28 37.73 14.09
N SER A 107 -9.27 38.56 14.41
CA SER A 107 -10.34 38.25 15.36
C SER A 107 -11.42 37.31 14.82
N GLU A 108 -11.53 37.15 13.50
CA GLU A 108 -12.55 36.28 12.84
C GLU A 108 -11.99 34.92 12.44
N VAL A 109 -10.69 34.69 12.63
CA VAL A 109 -10.02 33.41 12.31
C VAL A 109 -10.13 32.48 13.50
N ASP A 110 -10.69 31.28 13.28
CA ASP A 110 -10.59 30.19 14.25
C ASP A 110 -9.14 29.65 14.24
N TRP A 111 -8.31 30.28 15.07
CA TRP A 111 -6.91 29.89 15.22
C TRP A 111 -6.74 28.47 15.77
N SER A 112 -7.76 27.90 16.44
CA SER A 112 -7.66 26.52 16.93
C SER A 112 -7.76 25.50 15.79
N GLY A 113 -8.60 25.77 14.78
CA GLY A 113 -8.77 24.93 13.58
C GLY A 113 -7.82 25.25 12.42
N PHE A 114 -7.27 26.47 12.33
CA PHE A 114 -6.31 26.88 11.29
C PHE A 114 -4.88 26.38 11.54
N LEU A 115 -4.58 26.00 12.79
CA LEU A 115 -3.25 25.69 13.29
C LEU A 115 -2.96 24.20 13.60
N PRO A 116 -3.69 23.17 13.12
CA PRO A 116 -3.21 21.81 13.29
C PRO A 116 -1.93 21.64 12.47
N PRO A 117 -0.81 21.25 13.10
CA PRO A 117 0.40 20.92 12.36
C PRO A 117 0.12 19.74 11.43
N GLY A 118 0.39 19.93 10.13
CA GLY A 118 0.18 18.90 9.13
C GLY A 118 1.15 17.74 9.31
N ARG A 119 0.64 16.62 9.82
CA ARG A 119 1.37 15.38 10.16
C ARG A 119 1.94 14.59 8.97
N THR A 120 1.87 15.15 7.75
CA THR A 120 2.02 14.43 6.48
C THR A 120 3.36 13.72 6.30
N PHE A 121 4.42 14.12 7.01
CA PHE A 121 5.78 13.66 6.74
C PHE A 121 6.34 12.72 7.81
N GLY A 122 6.07 12.96 9.11
CA GLY A 122 6.57 12.13 10.20
C GLY A 122 6.03 10.70 10.20
N ALA A 123 4.75 10.53 9.84
CA ALA A 123 4.06 9.25 9.72
C ALA A 123 4.89 8.13 9.05
N SER A 124 5.57 8.48 7.96
CA SER A 124 6.29 7.54 7.11
C SER A 124 7.54 6.87 7.74
N ASN A 125 8.01 7.33 8.89
CA ASN A 125 9.20 6.78 9.56
C ASN A 125 8.94 5.42 10.25
N ARG A 126 7.70 5.11 10.64
CA ARG A 126 7.40 3.94 11.50
C ARG A 126 7.47 2.57 10.79
N PHE A 127 7.72 2.57 9.48
CA PHE A 127 7.99 1.38 8.67
C PHE A 127 9.38 1.41 8.02
N LEU A 128 10.28 2.30 8.46
CA LEU A 128 11.58 2.45 7.82
C LEU A 128 12.43 1.16 7.87
N GLY A 129 12.24 0.33 8.89
CA GLY A 129 12.89 -0.97 9.01
C GLY A 129 12.46 -1.97 7.93
N GLU A 130 11.32 -1.75 7.29
CA GLU A 130 10.78 -2.58 6.20
C GLU A 130 11.13 -2.03 4.79
N VAL A 131 11.80 -0.87 4.71
CA VAL A 131 12.15 -0.23 3.45
C VAL A 131 13.55 -0.64 2.99
N GLN A 132 13.64 -1.28 1.82
CA GLN A 132 14.92 -1.56 1.18
C GLN A 132 15.63 -0.25 0.77
N ASP A 133 16.92 -0.13 1.11
CA ASP A 133 17.75 1.06 0.83
C ASP A 133 17.08 2.36 1.33
N ALA A 134 16.54 2.31 2.55
CA ALA A 134 15.84 3.43 3.20
C ALA A 134 16.66 4.72 3.18
N GLU A 135 17.98 4.62 3.31
CA GLU A 135 18.92 5.75 3.30
C GLU A 135 18.78 6.64 2.05
N ARG A 136 18.49 6.05 0.88
CA ARG A 136 18.39 6.76 -0.39
C ARG A 136 16.96 6.94 -0.86
N ALA A 137 16.11 5.93 -0.61
CA ALA A 137 14.72 5.96 -1.05
C ALA A 137 13.90 6.99 -0.26
N TYR A 138 14.14 7.08 1.06
CA TYR A 138 13.33 7.89 1.96
C TYR A 138 13.44 9.41 1.69
N PRO A 139 14.64 10.01 1.54
CA PRO A 139 14.73 11.45 1.25
C PRO A 139 14.10 11.85 -0.09
N LYS A 140 14.19 10.98 -1.10
CA LYS A 140 13.59 11.22 -2.42
C LYS A 140 12.06 11.17 -2.36
N ALA A 141 11.51 10.18 -1.66
CA ALA A 141 10.07 10.04 -1.46
C ALA A 141 9.50 11.27 -0.73
N LEU A 142 10.19 11.71 0.33
CA LEU A 142 9.80 12.87 1.11
C LEU A 142 9.81 14.16 0.29
N ALA A 143 10.83 14.37 -0.55
CA ALA A 143 10.90 15.52 -1.45
C ALA A 143 9.77 15.53 -2.48
N LEU A 144 9.44 14.38 -3.07
CA LEU A 144 8.34 14.26 -4.03
C LEU A 144 6.98 14.52 -3.36
N ALA A 145 6.76 13.96 -2.16
CA ALA A 145 5.56 14.20 -1.37
C ALA A 145 5.40 15.68 -1.01
N LEU A 146 6.50 16.36 -0.62
CA LEU A 146 6.49 17.79 -0.34
C LEU A 146 6.10 18.61 -1.57
N ILE A 147 6.64 18.29 -2.75
CA ILE A 147 6.25 18.95 -4.01
C ILE A 147 4.76 18.72 -4.28
N ALA A 148 4.25 17.50 -4.13
CA ALA A 148 2.84 17.19 -4.34
C ALA A 148 1.91 17.98 -3.39
N VAL A 149 2.27 18.09 -2.12
CA VAL A 149 1.52 18.88 -1.12
C VAL A 149 1.55 20.38 -1.47
N VAL A 150 2.70 20.93 -1.85
CA VAL A 150 2.78 22.35 -2.23
C VAL A 150 1.93 22.62 -3.47
N LEU A 151 1.97 21.74 -4.47
CA LEU A 151 1.15 21.86 -5.68
C LEU A 151 -0.35 21.75 -5.39
N SER A 152 -0.77 20.84 -4.50
CA SER A 152 -2.18 20.70 -4.13
C SER A 152 -2.68 21.95 -3.39
N LEU A 153 -1.88 22.52 -2.49
CA LEU A 153 -2.22 23.76 -1.77
C LEU A 153 -2.31 24.97 -2.70
N ILE A 154 -1.45 25.07 -3.71
CA ILE A 154 -1.57 26.08 -4.77
C ILE A 154 -2.90 25.88 -5.51
N GLY A 155 -3.27 24.65 -5.83
CA GLY A 155 -4.58 24.29 -6.40
C GLY A 155 -5.79 24.75 -5.60
N LEU A 156 -5.70 24.68 -4.27
CA LEU A 156 -6.74 25.13 -3.35
C LEU A 156 -6.85 26.66 -3.24
N GLY A 157 -5.77 27.40 -3.49
CA GLY A 157 -5.76 28.87 -3.43
C GLY A 157 -6.30 29.55 -4.70
N ILE A 158 -6.37 28.82 -5.80
CA ILE A 158 -6.77 29.31 -7.13
C ILE A 158 -8.28 29.69 -7.24
N PRO A 159 -9.22 29.02 -6.56
CA PRO A 159 -10.64 29.38 -6.56
C PRO A 159 -11.00 30.57 -5.64
N GLY A 160 -10.00 31.14 -4.94
CA GLY A 160 -10.16 32.30 -4.06
C GLY A 160 -10.96 33.51 -4.59
N PRO A 161 -11.19 33.71 -5.91
CA PRO A 161 -12.03 34.81 -6.38
C PRO A 161 -13.55 34.64 -6.23
N THR A 162 -14.09 33.41 -6.07
CA THR A 162 -15.55 33.15 -6.09
C THR A 162 -16.18 32.74 -4.76
N ALA A 163 -15.38 32.45 -3.73
CA ALA A 163 -15.89 31.83 -2.51
C ALA A 163 -15.98 32.80 -1.34
N ASP A 164 -17.18 32.94 -0.76
CA ASP A 164 -17.40 33.63 0.51
C ASP A 164 -16.88 32.72 1.63
N TRP A 165 -15.66 32.98 2.11
CA TRP A 165 -14.96 32.13 3.09
C TRP A 165 -15.76 31.89 4.38
N LYS A 166 -16.73 32.77 4.67
CA LYS A 166 -17.65 32.66 5.81
C LYS A 166 -18.64 31.51 5.69
N ASN A 167 -18.89 31.02 4.48
CA ASN A 167 -19.85 29.95 4.21
C ASN A 167 -19.18 28.60 3.93
N TRP A 168 -17.86 28.49 4.10
CA TRP A 168 -17.15 27.24 3.84
C TRP A 168 -17.57 26.17 4.86
N GLN A 169 -17.96 25.01 4.35
CA GLN A 169 -18.30 23.83 5.15
C GLN A 169 -17.53 22.60 4.64
N SER A 170 -17.64 21.49 5.35
CA SER A 170 -17.12 20.20 4.90
C SER A 170 -17.62 19.88 3.49
N GLY A 171 -16.70 19.53 2.57
CA GLY A 171 -17.03 19.22 1.18
C GLY A 171 -17.05 20.40 0.20
N GLU A 172 -16.77 21.64 0.64
CA GLU A 172 -16.81 22.83 -0.23
C GLU A 172 -15.85 22.75 -1.44
N LEU A 173 -14.75 22.03 -1.31
CA LEU A 173 -13.81 21.80 -2.43
C LEU A 173 -14.45 21.08 -3.61
N ALA A 174 -15.43 20.20 -3.36
CA ALA A 174 -16.19 19.57 -4.43
C ALA A 174 -17.13 20.56 -5.12
N VAL A 175 -17.75 21.47 -4.36
CA VAL A 175 -18.58 22.55 -4.90
C VAL A 175 -17.74 23.44 -5.82
N VAL A 176 -16.54 23.80 -5.37
CA VAL A 176 -15.58 24.58 -6.14
C VAL A 176 -15.11 23.85 -7.40
N GLY A 177 -14.79 22.55 -7.30
CA GLY A 177 -14.51 21.71 -8.46
C GLY A 177 -15.66 21.71 -9.47
N GLY A 178 -16.91 21.65 -8.97
CA GLY A 178 -18.13 21.77 -9.78
C GLY A 178 -18.30 23.12 -10.48
N GLN A 179 -17.94 24.22 -9.81
CA GLN A 179 -17.96 25.55 -10.42
C GLN A 179 -16.90 25.70 -11.52
N LEU A 180 -15.77 25.00 -11.41
CA LEU A 180 -14.67 25.05 -12.38
C LEU A 180 -14.89 24.14 -13.58
N GLY A 181 -15.43 22.93 -13.37
CA GLY A 181 -15.48 21.88 -14.38
C GLY A 181 -16.82 21.14 -14.52
N GLY A 182 -17.88 21.64 -13.90
CA GLY A 182 -19.23 21.08 -13.98
C GLY A 182 -19.47 19.85 -13.07
N PRO A 183 -20.67 19.23 -13.15
CA PRO A 183 -21.07 18.14 -12.25
C PRO A 183 -20.11 16.95 -12.23
N PHE A 184 -19.49 16.63 -13.37
CA PHE A 184 -18.49 15.56 -13.46
C PHE A 184 -17.29 15.82 -12.54
N VAL A 185 -16.70 17.02 -12.59
CA VAL A 185 -15.54 17.37 -11.74
C VAL A 185 -15.94 17.45 -10.27
N LYS A 186 -17.17 17.85 -9.96
CA LYS A 186 -17.71 17.76 -8.60
C LYS A 186 -17.71 16.31 -8.10
N SER A 187 -18.33 15.38 -8.82
CA SER A 187 -18.37 13.96 -8.43
C SER A 187 -16.98 13.34 -8.34
N TRP A 188 -16.08 13.74 -9.25
CA TRP A 188 -14.67 13.33 -9.23
C TRP A 188 -13.96 13.74 -7.95
N VAL A 189 -14.03 15.02 -7.56
CA VAL A 189 -13.42 15.51 -6.32
C VAL A 189 -13.95 14.75 -5.09
N ILE A 190 -15.25 14.47 -5.06
CA ILE A 190 -15.85 13.77 -3.91
C ILE A 190 -15.36 12.33 -3.81
N ALA A 191 -15.37 11.56 -4.89
CA ALA A 191 -14.84 10.19 -4.84
C ALA A 191 -13.33 10.18 -4.57
N GLY A 192 -12.57 11.14 -5.11
CA GLY A 192 -11.15 11.29 -4.77
C GLY A 192 -10.97 11.53 -3.27
N ALA A 193 -11.76 12.43 -2.68
CA ALA A 193 -11.72 12.69 -1.25
C ALA A 193 -12.08 11.45 -0.40
N ALA A 194 -13.16 10.74 -0.76
CA ALA A 194 -13.59 9.54 -0.05
C ALA A 194 -12.52 8.45 -0.07
N VAL A 195 -11.95 8.18 -1.24
CA VAL A 195 -10.90 7.16 -1.36
C VAL A 195 -9.62 7.57 -0.65
N SER A 196 -9.26 8.87 -0.69
CA SER A 196 -8.11 9.39 0.08
C SER A 196 -8.29 9.19 1.57
N CYS A 197 -9.50 9.45 2.10
CA CYS A 197 -9.80 9.25 3.51
C CYS A 197 -9.65 7.78 3.89
N LEU A 198 -10.13 6.86 3.05
CA LEU A 198 -9.98 5.42 3.29
C LEU A 198 -8.51 4.97 3.23
N ALA A 199 -7.75 5.45 2.23
CA ALA A 199 -6.33 5.14 2.10
C ALA A 199 -5.52 5.67 3.30
N GLN A 200 -5.82 6.88 3.76
CA GLN A 200 -5.18 7.50 4.91
C GLN A 200 -5.53 6.74 6.20
N GLN A 201 -6.79 6.34 6.37
CA GLN A 201 -7.21 5.47 7.49
C GLN A 201 -6.39 4.19 7.57
N LEU A 202 -6.27 3.47 6.45
CA LEU A 202 -5.53 2.20 6.40
C LEU A 202 -4.03 2.42 6.68
N SER A 203 -3.48 3.52 6.17
CA SER A 203 -2.07 3.88 6.36
C SER A 203 -1.76 4.17 7.84
N GLU A 204 -2.55 5.02 8.50
CA GLU A 204 -2.37 5.38 9.92
C GLU A 204 -2.57 4.17 10.86
N MET A 205 -3.51 3.27 10.53
CA MET A 205 -3.71 2.05 11.30
C MET A 205 -2.53 1.08 11.19
N ALA A 206 -2.00 0.88 9.99
CA ALA A 206 -0.83 0.05 9.77
C ALA A 206 0.39 0.65 10.49
N GLU A 207 0.59 1.95 10.34
CA GLU A 207 1.68 2.70 10.95
C GLU A 207 1.72 2.57 12.47
N GLY A 208 0.60 2.81 13.15
CA GLY A 208 0.54 2.66 14.60
C GLY A 208 0.80 1.21 15.05
N ALA A 209 0.40 0.21 14.25
CA ALA A 209 0.62 -1.19 14.57
C ALA A 209 2.11 -1.58 14.43
N PHE A 210 2.79 -1.11 13.38
CA PHE A 210 4.22 -1.29 13.20
C PHE A 210 5.04 -0.56 14.27
N GLN A 211 4.60 0.61 14.73
CA GLN A 211 5.26 1.30 15.84
C GLN A 211 5.19 0.48 17.14
N LEU A 212 4.01 -0.04 17.52
CA LEU A 212 3.87 -0.90 18.70
C LEU A 212 4.73 -2.15 18.58
N GLN A 213 4.80 -2.72 17.39
CA GLN A 213 5.65 -3.86 17.10
C GLN A 213 7.13 -3.53 17.27
N GLY A 214 7.63 -2.45 16.68
CA GLY A 214 9.03 -2.02 16.82
C GLY A 214 9.38 -1.78 18.29
N MET A 215 8.48 -1.13 19.03
CA MET A 215 8.62 -0.95 20.48
C MET A 215 8.67 -2.28 21.26
N ALA A 216 7.93 -3.30 20.84
CA ALA A 216 7.95 -4.63 21.45
C ALA A 216 9.22 -5.43 21.11
N GLU A 217 9.68 -5.33 19.85
CA GLU A 217 10.92 -5.94 19.38
C GLU A 217 12.14 -5.36 20.10
N ASP A 218 12.12 -4.06 20.40
CA ASP A 218 13.09 -3.34 21.21
C ASP A 218 12.98 -3.62 22.72
N GLY A 219 11.91 -4.28 23.17
CA GLY A 219 11.72 -4.63 24.58
C GLY A 219 11.07 -3.55 25.44
N TRP A 220 10.58 -2.45 24.84
CA TRP A 220 9.77 -1.45 25.53
C TRP A 220 8.40 -2.00 25.95
N LEU A 221 7.78 -2.76 25.04
CA LEU A 221 6.47 -3.40 25.24
C LEU A 221 6.57 -4.92 25.40
N PRO A 222 5.55 -5.58 25.97
CA PRO A 222 5.51 -7.03 26.07
C PRO A 222 5.58 -7.71 24.69
N SER A 223 6.14 -8.91 24.63
CA SER A 223 6.41 -9.64 23.39
C SER A 223 5.16 -9.97 22.57
N CYS A 224 3.95 -9.91 23.15
CA CYS A 224 2.71 -10.13 22.42
C CYS A 224 2.47 -9.11 21.30
N PHE A 225 2.91 -7.86 21.49
CA PHE A 225 2.83 -6.81 20.46
C PHE A 225 3.83 -7.04 19.31
N GLY A 226 4.85 -7.87 19.52
CA GLY A 226 5.81 -8.28 18.50
C GLY A 226 5.35 -9.48 17.65
N HIS A 227 4.16 -10.04 17.91
CA HIS A 227 3.66 -11.19 17.16
C HIS A 227 3.19 -10.79 15.76
N ARG A 228 3.76 -11.43 14.73
CA ARG A 228 3.35 -11.29 13.33
C ARG A 228 2.42 -12.45 12.91
N SER A 229 1.43 -12.14 12.07
CA SER A 229 0.51 -13.14 11.50
C SER A 229 1.18 -13.98 10.40
N ARG A 230 0.46 -14.95 9.82
CA ARG A 230 0.94 -15.73 8.66
C ARG A 230 1.29 -14.88 7.43
N PHE A 231 0.79 -13.65 7.37
CA PHE A 231 1.04 -12.68 6.30
C PHE A 231 2.03 -11.59 6.74
N ASP A 232 2.78 -11.85 7.81
CA ASP A 232 3.79 -10.95 8.35
C ASP A 232 3.26 -9.61 8.90
N THR A 233 1.96 -9.56 9.24
CA THR A 233 1.31 -8.35 9.76
C THR A 233 1.21 -8.34 11.30
N PRO A 234 1.45 -7.19 11.97
CA PRO A 234 1.32 -7.05 13.43
C PRO A 234 -0.14 -7.03 13.88
N SER A 235 -0.72 -8.21 14.04
CA SER A 235 -2.17 -8.39 14.26
C SER A 235 -2.65 -7.81 15.60
N VAL A 236 -1.86 -7.96 16.66
CA VAL A 236 -2.23 -7.49 18.02
C VAL A 236 -2.28 -5.97 18.08
N GLY A 237 -1.28 -5.29 17.52
CA GLY A 237 -1.25 -3.83 17.43
C GLY A 237 -2.40 -3.28 16.57
N LEU A 238 -2.66 -3.92 15.42
CA LEU A 238 -3.74 -3.52 14.53
C LEU A 238 -5.11 -3.64 15.18
N PHE A 239 -5.37 -4.73 15.89
CA PHE A 239 -6.64 -4.94 16.59
C PHE A 239 -6.85 -3.93 17.72
N LEU A 240 -5.80 -3.63 18.50
CA LEU A 240 -5.85 -2.61 19.55
C LEU A 240 -6.20 -1.23 18.98
N ILE A 241 -5.52 -0.81 17.91
CA ILE A 241 -5.74 0.48 17.27
C ILE A 241 -7.15 0.56 16.69
N ALA A 242 -7.63 -0.50 16.02
CA ALA A 242 -8.98 -0.54 15.46
C ALA A 242 -10.06 -0.32 16.53
N ILE A 243 -9.92 -0.94 17.70
CA ILE A 243 -10.84 -0.74 18.83
C ILE A 243 -10.78 0.71 19.34
N LEU A 244 -9.58 1.25 19.54
CA LEU A 244 -9.43 2.60 20.07
C LEU A 244 -9.95 3.66 19.12
N VAL A 245 -9.69 3.49 17.81
CA VAL A 245 -10.26 4.34 16.75
C VAL A 245 -11.78 4.27 16.80
N LEU A 246 -12.38 3.07 16.84
CA LEU A 246 -13.83 2.92 16.92
C LEU A 246 -14.44 3.60 18.15
N VAL A 247 -13.80 3.47 19.31
CA VAL A 247 -14.25 4.11 20.57
C VAL A 247 -14.13 5.63 20.46
N LEU A 248 -13.02 6.17 20.00
CA LEU A 248 -12.82 7.62 19.88
C LEU A 248 -13.77 8.23 18.86
N SER A 249 -13.90 7.63 17.68
CA SER A 249 -14.80 8.11 16.62
C SER A 249 -16.28 8.06 17.02
N SER A 250 -16.67 7.13 17.91
CA SER A 250 -18.08 7.00 18.35
C SER A 250 -18.42 7.81 19.60
N SER A 251 -17.44 8.14 20.44
CA SER A 251 -17.68 8.78 21.75
C SER A 251 -17.35 10.27 21.79
N SER A 252 -16.54 10.77 20.85
CA SER A 252 -16.01 12.13 20.86
C SER A 252 -16.43 12.94 19.63
N SER A 253 -16.57 14.26 19.76
CA SER A 253 -16.81 15.14 18.61
C SER A 253 -15.52 15.37 17.83
N PHE A 254 -15.65 15.64 16.52
CA PHE A 254 -14.50 15.93 15.63
C PHE A 254 -13.56 16.99 16.22
N SER A 255 -14.10 18.12 16.67
CA SER A 255 -13.31 19.20 17.28
C SER A 255 -12.60 18.77 18.57
N ALA A 256 -13.23 17.92 19.40
CA ALA A 256 -12.59 17.41 20.61
C ALA A 256 -11.42 16.48 20.28
N ILE A 257 -11.57 15.61 19.27
CA ILE A 257 -10.50 14.72 18.80
C ILE A 257 -9.33 15.54 18.27
N VAL A 258 -9.59 16.55 17.44
CA VAL A 258 -8.55 17.45 16.89
C VAL A 258 -7.80 18.17 18.02
N ASN A 259 -8.48 18.64 19.06
CA ASN A 259 -7.84 19.33 20.18
C ASN A 259 -6.91 18.42 20.99
N VAL A 260 -7.32 17.17 21.23
CA VAL A 260 -6.49 16.16 21.89
C VAL A 260 -5.31 15.77 21.00
N LEU A 261 -5.55 15.56 19.70
CA LEU A 261 -4.53 15.26 18.71
C LEU A 261 -3.43 16.34 18.71
N ASN A 262 -3.82 17.62 18.57
CA ASN A 262 -2.89 18.74 18.54
C ASN A 262 -2.04 18.81 19.81
N ALA A 263 -2.66 18.60 20.97
CA ALA A 263 -1.99 18.59 22.27
C ALA A 263 -0.90 17.50 22.35
N VAL A 264 -1.28 16.25 22.06
CA VAL A 264 -0.37 15.09 22.17
C VAL A 264 0.74 15.18 21.11
N TYR A 265 0.40 15.61 19.90
CA TYR A 265 1.37 15.78 18.83
C TYR A 265 2.39 16.89 19.15
N CYS A 266 1.97 18.04 19.68
CA CYS A 266 2.90 19.10 20.06
C CYS A 266 3.90 18.66 21.14
N LEU A 267 3.47 17.83 22.10
CA LEU A 267 4.37 17.25 23.10
C LEU A 267 5.43 16.35 22.47
N ALA A 268 5.00 15.46 21.56
CA ALA A 268 5.90 14.56 20.83
C ALA A 268 6.90 15.36 19.96
N GLN A 269 6.41 16.32 19.18
CA GLN A 269 7.24 17.09 18.27
C GLN A 269 8.31 17.93 19.00
N VAL A 270 8.00 18.44 20.20
CA VAL A 270 8.98 19.15 21.03
C VAL A 270 10.12 18.22 21.43
N LEU A 271 9.85 16.96 21.78
CA LEU A 271 10.87 15.98 22.11
C LEU A 271 11.71 15.61 20.89
N GLU A 272 11.08 15.37 19.73
CA GLU A 272 11.78 15.04 18.48
C GLU A 272 12.73 16.15 18.01
N PHE A 273 12.24 17.40 17.93
CA PHE A 273 13.06 18.54 17.53
C PHE A 273 14.19 18.82 18.54
N SER A 274 13.91 18.62 19.83
CA SER A 274 14.94 18.73 20.87
C SER A 274 15.99 17.62 20.74
N ALA A 275 15.59 16.39 20.42
CA ALA A 275 16.47 15.26 20.20
C ALA A 275 17.38 15.49 18.98
N PHE A 276 16.82 15.99 17.87
CA PHE A 276 17.59 16.38 16.68
C PHE A 276 18.69 17.39 17.01
N LEU A 277 18.34 18.49 17.69
CA LEU A 277 19.29 19.54 18.07
C LEU A 277 20.34 19.01 19.06
N HIS A 278 19.93 18.14 20.00
CA HIS A 278 20.84 17.51 20.95
C HIS A 278 21.87 16.64 20.24
N LEU A 279 21.43 15.73 19.37
CA LEU A 279 22.28 14.81 18.61
C LEU A 279 23.23 15.57 17.69
N ARG A 280 22.77 16.63 17.01
CA ARG A 280 23.66 17.47 16.18
C ARG A 280 24.73 18.20 16.97
N ARG A 281 24.45 18.60 18.21
CA ARG A 281 25.41 19.33 19.05
C ARG A 281 26.39 18.41 19.76
N ARG A 282 25.94 17.25 20.23
CA ARG A 282 26.73 16.32 21.06
C ARG A 282 27.40 15.20 20.26
N HIS A 283 26.77 14.76 19.17
CA HIS A 283 27.20 13.63 18.33
C HIS A 283 27.27 14.06 16.86
N ASN A 284 28.15 15.02 16.57
CA ASN A 284 28.37 15.57 15.23
C ASN A 284 29.22 14.65 14.34
N ASP A 285 29.96 13.73 14.96
CA ASP A 285 30.85 12.72 14.39
C ASP A 285 30.12 11.44 13.95
N MET A 286 28.87 11.26 14.38
CA MET A 286 28.01 10.15 13.95
C MET A 286 27.80 10.16 12.43
N GLU A 287 27.80 8.98 11.81
CA GLU A 287 27.51 8.80 10.39
C GLU A 287 26.05 9.18 10.10
N ARG A 288 25.82 9.96 9.03
CA ARG A 288 24.49 10.45 8.64
C ARG A 288 24.32 10.28 7.12
N PRO A 289 23.64 9.22 6.66
CA PRO A 289 23.46 8.96 5.23
C PRO A 289 22.78 10.12 4.49
N PHE A 290 21.76 10.72 5.11
CA PHE A 290 21.24 12.02 4.72
C PHE A 290 21.52 13.04 5.82
N ARG A 291 22.13 14.18 5.45
CA ARG A 291 22.43 15.28 6.36
C ARG A 291 21.79 16.57 5.86
N VAL A 292 20.99 17.21 6.71
CA VAL A 292 20.42 18.54 6.45
C VAL A 292 21.55 19.52 6.14
N PRO A 293 21.50 20.25 5.00
CA PRO A 293 22.62 21.07 4.51
C PRO A 293 22.78 22.41 5.24
N PHE A 294 22.39 22.48 6.52
CA PHE A 294 22.42 23.69 7.33
C PHE A 294 23.41 23.57 8.49
N SER A 295 23.99 24.69 8.91
CA SER A 295 24.79 24.73 10.14
C SER A 295 23.89 24.56 11.37
N PHE A 296 24.48 24.23 12.52
CA PHE A 296 23.72 24.08 13.77
C PHE A 296 22.91 25.35 14.13
N GLN A 297 23.46 26.55 13.92
CA GLN A 297 22.75 27.80 14.18
C GLN A 297 21.54 27.98 13.26
N VAL A 298 21.69 27.63 11.98
CA VAL A 298 20.59 27.70 11.01
C VAL A 298 19.52 26.67 11.32
N CYS A 299 19.89 25.46 11.74
CA CYS A 299 18.94 24.47 12.25
C CYS A 299 18.16 24.97 13.47
N CYS A 300 18.83 25.65 14.42
CA CYS A 300 18.15 26.24 15.57
C CYS A 300 17.15 27.32 15.14
N LEU A 301 17.54 28.20 14.22
CA LEU A 301 16.65 29.25 13.69
C LEU A 301 15.45 28.65 12.94
N MET A 302 15.71 27.62 12.12
CA MET A 302 14.69 26.90 11.37
C MET A 302 13.64 26.26 12.29
N LEU A 303 14.08 25.66 13.41
CA LEU A 303 13.19 25.00 14.38
C LEU A 303 12.62 25.95 15.44
N ALA A 304 13.14 27.16 15.58
CA ALA A 304 12.65 28.13 16.57
C ALA A 304 11.16 28.45 16.39
N LEU A 305 10.73 28.64 15.14
CA LEU A 305 9.34 28.97 14.83
C LEU A 305 8.38 27.79 15.04
N PRO A 306 8.67 26.56 14.56
CA PRO A 306 7.91 25.36 14.93
C PRO A 306 7.86 25.08 16.44
N LEU A 307 8.98 25.21 17.15
CA LEU A 307 9.00 25.01 18.59
C LEU A 307 8.17 26.05 19.33
N ALA A 308 8.32 27.34 18.99
CA ALA A 308 7.50 28.41 19.56
C ALA A 308 6.02 28.14 19.33
N PHE A 309 5.66 27.64 18.16
CA PHE A 309 4.29 27.27 17.82
C PHE A 309 3.75 26.12 18.69
N CYS A 310 4.52 25.03 18.87
CA CYS A 310 4.13 23.97 19.82
C CYS A 310 3.88 24.54 21.21
N PHE A 311 4.78 25.40 21.72
CA PHE A 311 4.62 25.99 23.04
C PHE A 311 3.37 26.87 23.13
N VAL A 312 3.07 27.66 22.10
CA VAL A 312 1.84 28.47 22.05
C VAL A 312 0.60 27.56 22.13
N LEU A 313 0.53 26.49 21.34
CA LEU A 313 -0.62 25.57 21.36
C LEU A 313 -0.77 24.81 22.69
N LEU A 314 0.34 24.51 23.37
CA LEU A 314 0.31 23.88 24.68
C LEU A 314 -0.09 24.85 25.81
N ILE A 315 0.19 26.15 25.65
CA ILE A 315 0.00 27.16 26.70
C ILE A 315 -1.33 27.92 26.54
N LEU A 316 -1.77 28.17 25.31
CA LEU A 316 -3.02 28.90 25.00
C LEU A 316 -4.23 28.37 25.78
N PRO A 317 -4.44 27.05 25.95
CA PRO A 317 -5.60 26.52 26.67
C PRO A 317 -5.65 26.95 28.13
N PHE A 318 -4.48 27.11 28.78
CA PHE A 318 -4.38 27.60 30.15
C PHE A 318 -4.87 29.04 30.28
N PHE A 319 -4.57 29.90 29.28
CA PHE A 319 -5.00 31.29 29.28
C PHE A 319 -6.45 31.46 28.81
N ALA A 320 -6.91 30.60 27.91
CA ALA A 320 -8.30 30.56 27.44
C ALA A 320 -9.26 29.99 28.49
N GLY A 321 -8.75 29.34 29.55
CA GLY A 321 -9.57 28.66 30.55
C GLY A 321 -10.19 27.35 30.06
N ASP A 322 -9.63 26.75 29.01
CA ASP A 322 -10.04 25.44 28.50
C ASP A 322 -9.42 24.31 29.34
N TRP A 323 -10.03 24.07 30.50
CA TRP A 323 -9.58 23.05 31.44
C TRP A 323 -9.69 21.62 30.90
N LEU A 324 -10.54 21.37 29.90
CA LEU A 324 -10.65 20.06 29.27
C LEU A 324 -9.38 19.77 28.48
N GLN A 325 -8.93 20.71 27.65
CA GLN A 325 -7.70 20.57 26.88
C GLN A 325 -6.45 20.56 27.77
N VAL A 326 -6.42 21.39 28.83
CA VAL A 326 -5.35 21.34 29.85
C VAL A 326 -5.30 19.96 30.53
N GLY A 327 -6.45 19.41 30.89
CA GLY A 327 -6.58 18.07 31.45
C GLY A 327 -6.11 16.98 30.50
N ALA A 328 -6.39 17.11 29.20
CA ALA A 328 -5.92 16.17 28.17
C ALA A 328 -4.39 16.19 28.01
N ILE A 329 -3.79 17.39 27.99
CA ILE A 329 -2.32 17.56 27.97
C ILE A 329 -1.69 16.87 29.19
N GLY A 330 -2.13 17.23 30.40
CA GLY A 330 -1.59 16.63 31.63
C GLY A 330 -1.87 15.12 31.73
N GLY A 331 -3.05 14.69 31.32
CA GLY A 331 -3.49 13.30 31.35
C GLY A 331 -2.70 12.40 30.41
N SER A 332 -2.38 12.85 29.20
CA SER A 332 -1.56 12.09 28.23
C SER A 332 -0.13 11.85 28.74
N VAL A 333 0.51 12.88 29.31
CA VAL A 333 1.84 12.75 29.93
C VAL A 333 1.78 11.85 31.16
N ALA A 334 0.79 12.04 32.04
CA ALA A 334 0.61 11.21 33.22
C ALA A 334 0.40 9.74 32.85
N MET A 335 -0.40 9.47 31.81
CA MET A 335 -0.62 8.12 31.31
C MET A 335 0.66 7.49 30.77
N ALA A 336 1.48 8.24 30.01
CA ALA A 336 2.78 7.78 29.53
C ALA A 336 3.69 7.36 30.69
N VAL A 337 3.78 8.19 31.74
CA VAL A 337 4.59 7.90 32.93
C VAL A 337 4.06 6.70 33.71
N LEU A 338 2.74 6.64 33.93
CA LEU A 338 2.11 5.51 34.63
C LEU A 338 2.34 4.20 33.88
N LEU A 339 2.14 4.19 32.55
CA LEU A 339 2.36 3.01 31.73
C LEU A 339 3.81 2.56 31.77
N HIS A 340 4.76 3.51 31.70
CA HIS A 340 6.19 3.22 31.84
C HIS A 340 6.49 2.55 33.19
N CYS A 341 6.01 3.12 34.30
CA CYS A 341 6.20 2.58 35.63
C CYS A 341 5.56 1.19 35.79
N CYS A 342 4.34 1.00 35.28
CA CYS A 342 3.65 -0.28 35.31
C CYS A 342 4.39 -1.36 34.53
N LEU A 343 4.88 -1.05 33.31
CA LEU A 343 5.63 -2.00 32.50
C LEU A 343 6.96 -2.37 33.16
N GLU A 344 7.65 -1.41 33.75
CA GLU A 344 8.89 -1.67 34.50
C GLU A 344 8.63 -2.50 35.76
N PHE A 345 7.52 -2.26 36.47
CA PHE A 345 7.09 -3.08 37.59
C PHE A 345 6.79 -4.53 37.16
N CYS A 346 5.99 -4.71 36.10
CA CYS A 346 5.70 -6.03 35.53
C CYS A 346 6.96 -6.77 35.07
N ARG A 347 7.94 -6.03 34.51
CA ARG A 347 9.24 -6.57 34.10
C ARG A 347 10.04 -7.09 35.28
N ARG A 348 10.12 -6.32 36.37
CA ARG A 348 10.86 -6.71 37.60
C ARG A 348 10.26 -7.93 38.29
N HIS A 349 8.93 -8.07 38.24
CA HIS A 349 8.22 -9.21 38.83
C HIS A 349 8.07 -10.40 37.86
N GLY A 350 8.54 -10.30 36.62
CA GLY A 350 8.42 -11.36 35.62
C GLY A 350 6.97 -11.70 35.22
N TRP A 351 6.04 -10.76 35.38
CA TRP A 351 4.62 -10.96 35.07
C TRP A 351 4.34 -10.96 33.56
N LEU A 352 5.17 -10.25 32.79
CA LEU A 352 5.06 -10.14 31.35
C LEU A 352 6.38 -10.56 30.71
N HIS A 353 6.28 -11.23 29.56
CA HIS A 353 7.45 -11.63 28.78
C HIS A 353 7.89 -10.49 27.86
N PHE A 354 9.19 -10.18 27.86
CA PHE A 354 9.83 -9.16 27.02
C PHE A 354 10.95 -9.84 26.22
N ARG A 355 11.07 -9.49 24.93
CA ARG A 355 12.03 -10.14 24.01
C ARG A 355 13.48 -9.83 24.37
N ARG A 356 13.75 -8.56 24.73
CA ARG A 356 15.07 -8.06 25.13
C ARG A 356 14.92 -6.89 26.12
N GLN A 357 16.04 -6.40 26.65
CA GLN A 357 16.04 -5.15 27.40
C GLN A 357 15.99 -3.95 26.45
N PRO A 358 15.26 -2.88 26.81
CA PRO A 358 15.26 -1.66 26.03
C PRO A 358 16.66 -1.02 25.99
N PRO A 359 17.06 -0.42 24.87
CA PRO A 359 18.36 0.23 24.73
C PRO A 359 18.49 1.39 25.73
N ARG A 360 19.68 1.55 26.33
CA ARG A 360 19.93 2.58 27.35
C ARG A 360 20.34 3.92 26.76
N GLY A 361 20.78 3.94 25.51
CA GLY A 361 21.24 5.15 24.82
C GLY A 361 21.80 4.84 23.44
N LEU A 362 22.48 5.84 22.85
CA LEU A 362 22.96 5.80 21.48
C LEU A 362 23.87 4.60 21.16
N GLU A 363 24.81 4.26 22.05
CA GLU A 363 25.77 3.16 21.82
C GLU A 363 25.08 1.80 21.67
N ASP A 364 24.10 1.51 22.53
CA ASP A 364 23.32 0.26 22.48
C ASP A 364 22.53 0.16 21.16
N ILE A 365 21.98 1.28 20.69
CA ILE A 365 21.20 1.36 19.44
C ILE A 365 22.11 1.08 18.23
N LEU A 366 23.25 1.77 18.15
CA LEU A 366 24.20 1.58 17.05
C LEU A 366 24.79 0.15 17.03
N ALA A 367 25.05 -0.43 18.22
CA ALA A 367 25.51 -1.81 18.33
C ALA A 367 24.46 -2.82 17.82
N ALA A 368 23.18 -2.60 18.15
CA ALA A 368 22.09 -3.43 17.66
C ALA A 368 21.95 -3.34 16.13
N GLN A 369 22.04 -2.14 15.56
CA GLN A 369 21.97 -1.92 14.11
C GLN A 369 23.13 -2.62 13.37
N ALA A 370 24.36 -2.46 13.85
CA ALA A 370 25.53 -3.10 13.24
C ALA A 370 25.40 -4.64 13.17
N SER A 371 24.81 -5.26 14.21
CA SER A 371 24.55 -6.70 14.22
C SER A 371 23.52 -7.14 13.17
N HIS A 372 22.49 -6.31 12.93
CA HIS A 372 21.43 -6.59 11.96
C HIS A 372 21.94 -6.49 10.51
N PHE A 373 22.74 -5.45 10.21
CA PHE A 373 23.38 -5.31 8.88
C PHE A 373 24.37 -6.44 8.58
N ALA A 374 25.10 -6.93 9.59
CA ALA A 374 25.99 -8.07 9.43
C ALA A 374 25.25 -9.37 9.07
N SER A 375 24.04 -9.58 9.60
CA SER A 375 23.21 -10.74 9.21
C SER A 375 22.63 -10.62 7.80
N THR A 376 22.12 -9.46 7.41
CA THR A 376 21.45 -9.27 6.10
C THR A 376 22.44 -9.21 4.93
N ALA A 377 23.68 -8.75 5.15
CA ALA A 377 24.72 -8.76 4.13
C ALA A 377 25.11 -10.18 3.66
N SER A 378 24.83 -11.21 4.46
CA SER A 378 25.11 -12.61 4.10
C SER A 378 24.09 -13.24 3.13
N GLU A 379 22.97 -12.56 2.83
CA GLU A 379 21.82 -13.15 2.12
C GLU A 379 21.48 -12.51 0.75
N SER A 380 22.22 -11.51 0.25
CA SER A 380 21.85 -10.83 -1.02
C SER A 380 22.54 -11.42 -2.28
N PRO A 381 21.80 -11.93 -3.28
CA PRO A 381 22.35 -12.24 -4.60
C PRO A 381 22.37 -10.99 -5.48
N GLN A 382 23.52 -10.69 -6.08
CA GLN A 382 23.67 -9.65 -7.11
C GLN A 382 22.82 -9.98 -8.34
N HIS A 383 21.99 -9.05 -8.82
CA HIS A 383 21.37 -9.13 -10.15
C HIS A 383 21.64 -7.83 -10.91
N GLY A 384 22.46 -7.94 -11.95
CA GLY A 384 22.75 -6.90 -12.92
C GLY A 384 22.46 -7.39 -14.33
N SER A 385 21.61 -6.62 -15.04
CA SER A 385 21.38 -6.56 -16.50
C SER A 385 21.32 -7.89 -17.27
N GLU A 386 20.13 -8.27 -17.76
CA GLU A 386 20.01 -9.33 -18.76
C GLU A 386 19.23 -8.90 -20.00
N THR A 387 19.84 -9.26 -21.13
CA THR A 387 19.41 -9.13 -22.52
C THR A 387 18.12 -9.92 -22.80
N PHE A 388 17.19 -9.29 -23.53
CA PHE A 388 15.81 -9.70 -23.88
C PHE A 388 15.59 -11.14 -24.42
N GLY A 389 16.63 -11.93 -24.70
CA GLY A 389 16.49 -13.32 -25.18
C GLY A 389 16.68 -14.41 -24.10
N GLN A 390 17.39 -14.10 -23.01
CA GLN A 390 17.60 -15.04 -21.88
C GLN A 390 16.46 -14.95 -20.85
N SER A 391 15.80 -13.79 -20.75
CA SER A 391 14.70 -13.52 -19.83
C SER A 391 13.48 -14.44 -20.05
N ASP A 392 13.10 -14.67 -21.31
CA ASP A 392 11.89 -15.43 -21.63
C ASP A 392 12.02 -16.91 -21.29
N LEU A 393 13.18 -17.49 -21.58
CA LEU A 393 13.46 -18.89 -21.28
C LEU A 393 13.54 -19.12 -19.76
N GLN A 394 14.11 -18.16 -19.03
CA GLN A 394 14.14 -18.17 -17.57
C GLN A 394 12.72 -18.05 -16.98
N MET A 395 11.90 -17.13 -17.52
CA MET A 395 10.53 -16.93 -17.11
C MET A 395 9.69 -18.21 -17.31
N LEU A 396 9.73 -18.81 -18.50
CA LEU A 396 9.01 -20.04 -18.81
C LEU A 396 9.50 -21.23 -17.96
N SER A 397 10.81 -21.32 -17.71
CA SER A 397 11.41 -22.35 -16.85
C SER A 397 10.91 -22.24 -15.41
N GLN A 398 10.75 -21.02 -14.87
CA GLN A 398 10.17 -20.79 -13.54
C GLN A 398 8.70 -21.21 -13.50
N THR A 399 7.92 -20.89 -14.53
CA THR A 399 6.51 -21.29 -14.65
C THR A 399 6.37 -22.82 -14.68
N LEU A 400 7.16 -23.51 -15.51
CA LEU A 400 7.21 -24.99 -15.53
C LEU A 400 7.72 -25.59 -14.22
N THR A 401 8.63 -24.92 -13.53
CA THR A 401 9.07 -25.34 -12.19
C THR A 401 7.93 -25.27 -11.19
N SER A 402 7.11 -24.21 -11.22
CA SER A 402 5.93 -24.09 -10.36
C SER A 402 4.91 -25.20 -10.63
N LEU A 403 4.70 -25.57 -11.90
CA LEU A 403 3.84 -26.69 -12.29
C LEU A 403 4.42 -28.03 -11.82
N ALA A 404 5.73 -28.24 -11.95
CA ALA A 404 6.39 -29.46 -11.50
C ALA A 404 6.34 -29.64 -9.96
N GLN A 405 6.28 -28.53 -9.22
CA GLN A 405 6.12 -28.53 -7.75
C GLN A 405 4.67 -28.70 -7.29
N ALA A 406 3.69 -28.59 -8.20
CA ALA A 406 2.29 -28.74 -7.86
C ALA A 406 1.95 -30.19 -7.46
N HIS A 407 1.04 -30.34 -6.51
CA HIS A 407 0.54 -31.66 -6.11
C HIS A 407 -0.20 -32.30 -7.29
N GLY A 408 0.26 -33.48 -7.70
CA GLY A 408 -0.31 -34.20 -8.85
C GLY A 408 0.35 -33.86 -10.19
N ALA A 409 1.50 -33.17 -10.22
CA ALA A 409 2.18 -32.81 -11.47
C ALA A 409 2.35 -33.97 -12.48
N HIS A 410 2.57 -35.19 -11.99
CA HIS A 410 2.70 -36.39 -12.84
C HIS A 410 1.45 -36.74 -13.66
N SER A 411 0.26 -36.24 -13.31
CA SER A 411 -0.96 -36.44 -14.09
C SER A 411 -1.25 -35.29 -15.07
N PHE A 412 -0.39 -34.27 -15.15
CA PHE A 412 -0.64 -33.11 -16.01
C PHE A 412 -0.25 -33.38 -17.46
N HIS A 413 -1.09 -32.94 -18.38
CA HIS A 413 -0.83 -32.88 -19.81
C HIS A 413 -0.57 -31.41 -20.16
N VAL A 414 0.70 -31.03 -20.34
CA VAL A 414 1.12 -29.63 -20.52
C VAL A 414 1.36 -29.36 -22.00
N VAL A 415 0.73 -28.30 -22.52
CA VAL A 415 0.90 -27.84 -23.91
C VAL A 415 1.48 -26.44 -23.92
N LEU A 416 2.68 -26.31 -24.50
CA LEU A 416 3.33 -25.04 -24.77
C LEU A 416 2.76 -24.49 -26.09
N ALA A 417 1.88 -23.50 -26.02
CA ALA A 417 1.28 -22.84 -27.17
C ALA A 417 2.28 -21.86 -27.81
N MET A 418 3.05 -22.31 -28.80
CA MET A 418 4.02 -21.48 -29.52
C MET A 418 3.43 -20.97 -30.84
N GLU A 419 4.03 -19.92 -31.39
CA GLU A 419 3.60 -19.39 -32.68
C GLU A 419 4.63 -19.60 -33.79
N ALA A 420 4.16 -19.92 -35.01
CA ALA A 420 5.06 -20.11 -36.15
C ALA A 420 5.88 -18.85 -36.49
N ARG A 421 5.38 -17.66 -36.12
CA ARG A 421 6.08 -16.37 -36.30
C ARG A 421 7.32 -16.22 -35.44
N GLU A 422 7.46 -16.98 -34.35
CA GLU A 422 8.69 -17.00 -33.53
C GLU A 422 9.87 -17.66 -34.27
N GLY A 423 9.60 -18.36 -35.37
CA GLY A 423 10.63 -18.96 -36.23
C GLY A 423 11.46 -20.05 -35.53
N PRO A 424 12.70 -20.30 -35.99
CA PRO A 424 13.55 -21.36 -35.46
C PRO A 424 13.90 -21.19 -33.98
N ALA A 425 13.97 -19.95 -33.49
CA ALA A 425 14.30 -19.64 -32.10
C ALA A 425 13.20 -20.10 -31.12
N GLY A 426 11.92 -19.93 -31.49
CA GLY A 426 10.78 -20.45 -30.71
C GLY A 426 10.78 -21.98 -30.64
N LEU A 427 11.07 -22.65 -31.76
CA LEU A 427 11.17 -24.11 -31.81
C LEU A 427 12.32 -24.65 -30.94
N GLU A 428 13.48 -24.00 -30.97
CA GLU A 428 14.63 -24.38 -30.14
C GLU A 428 14.33 -24.18 -28.64
N LYS A 429 13.70 -23.05 -28.28
CA LYS A 429 13.21 -22.75 -26.92
C LYS A 429 12.26 -23.83 -26.41
N ALA A 430 11.24 -24.18 -27.19
CA ALA A 430 10.27 -25.22 -26.85
C ALA A 430 10.92 -26.61 -26.71
N ALA A 431 11.87 -26.95 -27.60
CA ALA A 431 12.61 -28.20 -27.52
C ALA A 431 13.51 -28.27 -26.27
N GLN A 432 14.12 -27.14 -25.88
CA GLN A 432 14.94 -27.06 -24.67
C GLN A 432 14.09 -27.24 -23.40
N LEU A 433 12.96 -26.56 -23.30
CA LEU A 433 12.02 -26.69 -22.17
C LEU A 433 11.46 -28.12 -22.09
N SER A 434 11.06 -28.70 -23.23
CA SER A 434 10.58 -30.08 -23.28
C SER A 434 11.62 -31.06 -22.73
N ARG A 435 12.88 -31.00 -23.20
CA ARG A 435 13.96 -31.87 -22.69
C ARG A 435 14.19 -31.71 -21.19
N GLY A 436 14.05 -30.51 -20.64
CA GLY A 436 14.28 -30.23 -19.22
C GLY A 436 13.18 -30.74 -18.29
N PHE A 437 11.92 -30.69 -18.74
CA PHE A 437 10.75 -30.86 -17.87
C PHE A 437 9.85 -32.05 -18.20
N SER A 438 10.03 -32.75 -19.33
CA SER A 438 9.17 -33.90 -19.69
C SER A 438 9.10 -35.00 -18.63
N LYS A 439 10.10 -35.14 -17.75
CA LYS A 439 10.12 -36.14 -16.67
C LYS A 439 9.15 -35.87 -15.52
N TYR A 440 8.61 -34.65 -15.41
CA TYR A 440 7.74 -34.25 -14.28
C TYR A 440 6.25 -34.41 -14.60
N PHE A 441 5.88 -34.45 -15.88
CA PHE A 441 4.48 -34.43 -16.34
C PHE A 441 4.11 -35.74 -17.05
N SER A 442 2.82 -36.01 -17.22
CA SER A 442 2.31 -37.13 -18.02
C SER A 442 2.72 -36.94 -19.48
N THR A 443 2.43 -35.75 -20.00
CA THR A 443 2.91 -35.30 -21.31
C THR A 443 3.32 -33.83 -21.24
N LEU A 444 4.37 -33.48 -21.99
CA LEU A 444 4.81 -32.10 -22.22
C LEU A 444 5.07 -31.95 -23.71
N ARG A 445 4.28 -31.13 -24.39
CA ARG A 445 4.32 -30.95 -25.85
C ARG A 445 4.30 -29.47 -26.20
N SER A 446 4.71 -29.15 -27.41
CA SER A 446 4.60 -27.80 -27.97
C SER A 446 3.79 -27.80 -29.25
N THR A 447 2.85 -26.87 -29.39
CA THR A 447 2.12 -26.61 -30.63
C THR A 447 2.70 -25.37 -31.32
N SER A 448 2.53 -25.28 -32.63
CA SER A 448 2.93 -24.10 -33.41
C SER A 448 1.72 -23.60 -34.20
N HIS A 449 1.13 -22.49 -33.78
CA HIS A 449 0.00 -21.86 -34.48
C HIS A 449 0.46 -21.33 -35.85
N PRO A 450 -0.17 -21.74 -36.98
CA PRO A 450 0.17 -21.28 -38.32
C PRO A 450 -0.26 -19.83 -38.58
N SER A 451 0.55 -19.05 -39.31
CA SER A 451 0.30 -17.61 -39.54
C SER A 451 -0.77 -17.27 -40.60
N ASN A 452 -1.34 -18.26 -41.30
CA ASN A 452 -2.14 -18.05 -42.52
C ASN A 452 -3.50 -18.77 -42.47
N LEU A 453 -4.12 -18.86 -41.29
CA LEU A 453 -5.44 -19.47 -41.13
C LEU A 453 -6.56 -18.48 -41.49
N ARG A 454 -7.72 -19.03 -41.84
CA ARG A 454 -8.96 -18.28 -42.08
C ARG A 454 -10.00 -18.76 -41.09
N GLU A 455 -10.77 -17.83 -40.55
CA GLU A 455 -11.86 -18.11 -39.62
C GLU A 455 -13.21 -18.02 -40.34
N GLU A 456 -14.10 -18.95 -40.05
CA GLU A 456 -15.50 -18.93 -40.49
C GLU A 456 -16.32 -18.35 -39.35
N HIS A 457 -17.03 -17.25 -39.61
CA HIS A 457 -17.88 -16.61 -38.61
C HIS A 457 -19.25 -17.29 -38.55
N ALA A 458 -19.98 -17.08 -37.45
CA ALA A 458 -21.33 -17.63 -37.28
C ALA A 458 -22.35 -17.16 -38.35
N ASP A 459 -22.05 -16.06 -39.06
CA ASP A 459 -22.85 -15.55 -40.17
C ASP A 459 -22.45 -16.14 -41.56
N GLY A 460 -21.47 -17.05 -41.58
CA GLY A 460 -20.94 -17.70 -42.79
C GLY A 460 -19.94 -16.87 -43.59
N SER A 461 -19.52 -15.72 -43.08
CA SER A 461 -18.43 -14.93 -43.66
C SER A 461 -17.05 -15.53 -43.32
N TRP A 462 -16.03 -15.15 -44.09
CA TRP A 462 -14.67 -15.68 -43.97
C TRP A 462 -13.65 -14.56 -43.98
N ASP A 463 -12.92 -14.40 -42.88
CA ASP A 463 -11.82 -13.44 -42.75
C ASP A 463 -10.49 -14.15 -42.40
N PRO A 464 -9.33 -13.53 -42.70
CA PRO A 464 -8.05 -13.98 -42.16
C PRO A 464 -8.09 -13.95 -40.62
N GLU A 465 -7.77 -15.07 -39.97
CA GLU A 465 -7.75 -15.16 -38.50
C GLU A 465 -6.77 -14.13 -37.92
N VAL A 466 -7.19 -13.37 -36.91
CA VAL A 466 -6.34 -12.38 -36.26
C VAL A 466 -5.28 -13.10 -35.40
N PRO A 467 -3.97 -12.92 -35.67
CA PRO A 467 -2.93 -13.57 -34.87
C PRO A 467 -2.84 -12.95 -33.48
N GLY A 468 -3.03 -13.76 -32.44
CA GLY A 468 -3.04 -13.31 -31.05
C GLY A 468 -3.09 -14.47 -30.07
N LYS A 469 -3.20 -14.13 -28.78
CA LYS A 469 -3.28 -15.11 -27.69
C LYS A 469 -4.48 -16.04 -27.87
N ALA A 470 -5.65 -15.49 -28.16
CA ALA A 470 -6.89 -16.25 -28.33
C ALA A 470 -6.80 -17.30 -29.46
N SER A 471 -6.33 -16.92 -30.65
CA SER A 471 -6.13 -17.83 -31.79
C SER A 471 -5.07 -18.91 -31.51
N ASN A 472 -3.99 -18.56 -30.80
CA ASN A 472 -2.97 -19.53 -30.39
C ASN A 472 -3.52 -20.54 -29.36
N VAL A 473 -4.27 -20.08 -28.35
CA VAL A 473 -4.93 -20.95 -27.35
C VAL A 473 -5.96 -21.85 -28.03
N LYS A 474 -6.80 -21.32 -28.91
CA LYS A 474 -7.80 -22.07 -29.71
C LYS A 474 -7.15 -23.23 -30.45
N TRP A 475 -6.03 -22.95 -31.15
CA TRP A 475 -5.25 -23.98 -31.84
C TRP A 475 -4.67 -25.02 -30.88
N ALA A 476 -4.06 -24.58 -29.78
CA ALA A 476 -3.45 -25.46 -28.80
C ALA A 476 -4.47 -26.40 -28.15
N VAL A 477 -5.66 -25.91 -27.80
CA VAL A 477 -6.76 -26.70 -27.22
C VAL A 477 -7.29 -27.74 -28.20
N ARG A 478 -7.46 -27.37 -29.49
CA ARG A 478 -7.90 -28.32 -30.54
C ARG A 478 -6.90 -29.46 -30.75
N GLU A 479 -5.61 -29.15 -30.80
CA GLU A 479 -4.56 -30.17 -30.90
C GLU A 479 -4.48 -31.03 -29.64
N ALA A 480 -4.56 -30.42 -28.44
CA ALA A 480 -4.58 -31.13 -27.17
C ALA A 480 -5.75 -32.13 -27.08
N HIS A 481 -6.95 -31.69 -27.46
CA HIS A 481 -8.14 -32.54 -27.49
C HIS A 481 -7.99 -33.72 -28.46
N ARG A 482 -7.47 -33.48 -29.68
CA ARG A 482 -7.22 -34.53 -30.67
C ARG A 482 -6.25 -35.59 -30.16
N GLU A 483 -5.24 -35.19 -29.39
CA GLU A 483 -4.27 -36.11 -28.80
C GLU A 483 -4.85 -36.89 -27.61
N LEU A 484 -5.63 -36.23 -26.74
CA LEU A 484 -6.30 -36.91 -25.61
C LEU A 484 -7.27 -37.99 -26.09
N LEU A 485 -7.96 -37.77 -27.22
CA LEU A 485 -8.81 -38.78 -27.86
C LEU A 485 -8.02 -40.02 -28.31
N LYS A 486 -6.75 -39.87 -28.73
CA LYS A 486 -5.87 -41.00 -29.07
C LYS A 486 -5.42 -41.78 -27.83
N GLU A 487 -5.27 -41.08 -26.70
CA GLU A 487 -4.87 -41.66 -25.41
C GLU A 487 -6.04 -42.30 -24.64
N SER A 488 -7.26 -42.31 -25.21
CA SER A 488 -8.49 -42.86 -24.60
C SER A 488 -8.86 -42.22 -23.26
N VAL A 489 -8.52 -40.94 -23.07
CA VAL A 489 -8.94 -40.15 -21.90
C VAL A 489 -10.33 -39.58 -22.16
N ASP A 490 -11.25 -39.75 -21.21
CA ASP A 490 -12.61 -39.17 -21.28
C ASP A 490 -12.55 -37.64 -21.11
N PRO A 491 -12.92 -36.83 -22.14
CA PRO A 491 -12.88 -35.37 -22.06
C PRO A 491 -13.75 -34.79 -20.94
N ALA A 492 -14.83 -35.46 -20.53
CA ALA A 492 -15.69 -35.03 -19.43
C ALA A 492 -15.02 -35.16 -18.05
N SER A 493 -13.86 -35.83 -17.97
CA SER A 493 -13.05 -35.98 -16.76
C SER A 493 -11.84 -35.04 -16.71
N VAL A 494 -11.65 -34.19 -17.72
CA VAL A 494 -10.48 -33.33 -17.86
C VAL A 494 -10.84 -31.87 -17.57
N ILE A 495 -10.02 -31.22 -16.75
CA ILE A 495 -10.09 -29.77 -16.53
C ILE A 495 -8.98 -29.12 -17.36
N LEU A 496 -9.37 -28.20 -18.25
CA LEU A 496 -8.47 -27.34 -19.00
C LEU A 496 -8.13 -26.12 -18.14
N THR A 497 -6.84 -25.86 -17.91
CA THR A 497 -6.37 -24.61 -17.33
C THR A 497 -5.62 -23.82 -18.39
N VAL A 498 -6.12 -22.64 -18.73
CA VAL A 498 -5.45 -21.67 -19.60
C VAL A 498 -4.71 -20.69 -18.71
N ALA A 499 -3.44 -20.42 -19.01
CA ALA A 499 -2.59 -19.56 -18.21
C ALA A 499 -1.52 -18.87 -19.05
N ASP A 500 -1.15 -17.65 -18.68
CA ASP A 500 -0.03 -16.95 -19.29
C ASP A 500 1.31 -17.61 -18.97
N ALA A 501 2.28 -17.34 -19.86
CA ALA A 501 3.65 -17.82 -19.75
C ALA A 501 4.33 -17.39 -18.44
N ASP A 502 3.87 -16.30 -17.81
CA ASP A 502 4.45 -15.72 -16.60
C ASP A 502 3.65 -16.02 -15.31
N VAL A 503 2.73 -16.99 -15.34
CA VAL A 503 1.96 -17.38 -14.15
C VAL A 503 2.77 -18.31 -13.24
N VAL A 504 2.66 -18.12 -11.92
CA VAL A 504 3.22 -19.02 -10.90
C VAL A 504 2.08 -19.55 -10.05
N PHE A 505 1.90 -20.87 -10.04
CA PHE A 505 0.82 -21.51 -9.28
C PHE A 505 1.24 -21.83 -7.86
N HIS A 506 0.31 -21.65 -6.91
CA HIS A 506 0.49 -22.18 -5.56
C HIS A 506 0.53 -23.72 -5.60
N PRO A 507 1.41 -24.41 -4.84
CA PRO A 507 1.59 -25.87 -4.94
C PRO A 507 0.33 -26.72 -4.72
N ARG A 508 -0.70 -26.14 -4.08
CA ARG A 508 -2.00 -26.80 -3.80
C ARG A 508 -3.14 -26.36 -4.74
N TYR A 509 -2.90 -25.45 -5.68
CA TYR A 509 -3.93 -24.90 -6.57
C TYR A 509 -4.72 -26.02 -7.27
N PHE A 510 -4.04 -26.86 -8.04
CA PHE A 510 -4.68 -27.95 -8.79
C PHE A 510 -5.34 -29.00 -7.88
N SER A 511 -4.78 -29.28 -6.70
CA SER A 511 -5.41 -30.21 -5.74
C SER A 511 -6.77 -29.70 -5.22
N HIS A 512 -6.92 -28.38 -5.04
CA HIS A 512 -8.20 -27.78 -4.65
C HIS A 512 -9.16 -27.74 -5.84
N LEU A 513 -8.66 -27.37 -7.02
CA LEU A 513 -9.44 -27.39 -8.26
C LEU A 513 -10.04 -28.78 -8.54
N THR A 514 -9.24 -29.85 -8.45
CA THR A 514 -9.71 -31.22 -8.66
C THR A 514 -10.76 -31.63 -7.60
N ARG A 515 -10.54 -31.24 -6.34
CA ARG A 515 -11.50 -31.53 -5.26
C ARG A 515 -12.84 -30.83 -5.50
N ASP A 516 -12.79 -29.55 -5.85
CA ASP A 516 -13.99 -28.75 -6.06
C ASP A 516 -14.74 -29.20 -7.33
N PHE A 517 -14.02 -29.51 -8.42
CA PHE A 517 -14.60 -30.14 -9.61
C PHE A 517 -15.30 -31.46 -9.28
N GLY A 518 -14.66 -32.33 -8.49
CA GLY A 518 -15.27 -33.58 -8.02
C GLY A 518 -16.54 -33.34 -7.19
N ALA A 519 -16.51 -32.36 -6.28
CA ALA A 519 -17.66 -32.01 -5.46
C ALA A 519 -18.86 -31.52 -6.30
N VAL A 520 -18.61 -30.63 -7.28
CA VAL A 520 -19.66 -30.14 -8.19
C VAL A 520 -20.17 -31.27 -9.10
N ARG A 521 -19.30 -32.19 -9.53
CA ARG A 521 -19.70 -33.35 -10.33
C ARG A 521 -20.62 -34.30 -9.56
N GLU A 522 -20.34 -34.55 -8.28
CA GLU A 522 -21.14 -35.45 -7.45
C GLU A 522 -22.46 -34.82 -6.97
N HIS A 523 -22.44 -33.54 -6.56
CA HIS A 523 -23.55 -32.92 -5.84
C HIS A 523 -24.23 -31.78 -6.61
N GLY A 524 -23.61 -31.30 -7.68
CA GLY A 524 -24.03 -30.13 -8.42
C GLY A 524 -24.86 -30.44 -9.65
N GLY A 525 -25.64 -31.54 -9.72
CA GLY A 525 -26.70 -31.72 -10.72
C GLY A 525 -26.39 -31.38 -12.19
N GLY A 526 -25.18 -31.71 -12.68
CA GLY A 526 -24.75 -31.39 -14.06
C GLY A 526 -23.99 -30.07 -14.23
N TRP A 527 -24.02 -29.18 -13.24
CA TRP A 527 -23.34 -27.87 -13.27
C TRP A 527 -21.83 -27.96 -13.46
N HIS A 528 -21.22 -29.11 -13.14
CA HIS A 528 -19.79 -29.34 -13.35
C HIS A 528 -19.35 -29.18 -14.81
N GLU A 529 -20.26 -29.34 -15.77
CA GLU A 529 -20.01 -29.12 -17.21
C GLU A 529 -19.95 -27.63 -17.57
N TRP A 530 -20.54 -26.75 -16.76
CA TRP A 530 -20.73 -25.33 -17.06
C TRP A 530 -20.01 -24.40 -16.06
N THR A 531 -19.22 -24.97 -15.16
CA THR A 531 -18.55 -24.20 -14.09
C THR A 531 -17.16 -23.77 -14.54
N ILE A 532 -16.83 -22.48 -14.35
CA ILE A 532 -15.48 -21.95 -14.55
C ILE A 532 -14.89 -21.66 -13.16
N TRP A 533 -13.65 -22.08 -12.94
CA TRP A 533 -12.88 -21.81 -11.74
C TRP A 533 -11.81 -20.78 -12.01
N GLN A 534 -11.64 -19.90 -11.03
CA GLN A 534 -10.64 -18.86 -11.11
C GLN A 534 -10.12 -18.51 -9.72
N ALA A 535 -8.81 -18.32 -9.60
CA ALA A 535 -8.19 -17.77 -8.41
C ALA A 535 -7.88 -16.28 -8.61
N PRO A 536 -7.92 -15.48 -7.54
CA PRO A 536 -7.50 -14.08 -7.60
C PRO A 536 -6.04 -14.01 -8.07
N GLN A 537 -5.78 -13.17 -9.06
CA GLN A 537 -4.44 -12.97 -9.59
C GLN A 537 -3.71 -11.90 -8.81
N LEU A 538 -2.50 -12.22 -8.36
CA LEU A 538 -1.67 -11.30 -7.62
C LEU A 538 -0.44 -10.95 -8.47
N PRO A 539 -0.34 -9.73 -9.03
CA PRO A 539 0.76 -9.31 -9.91
C PRO A 539 2.05 -9.01 -9.12
N PHE A 540 2.48 -9.97 -8.30
CA PHE A 540 3.63 -9.81 -7.40
C PHE A 540 4.92 -10.50 -7.88
N ARG A 541 4.89 -11.20 -9.02
CA ARG A 541 6.03 -11.97 -9.54
C ARG A 541 7.33 -11.16 -9.59
N ASN A 542 7.29 -9.96 -10.18
CA ASN A 542 8.43 -9.06 -10.29
C ASN A 542 8.24 -7.77 -9.48
N TYR A 543 7.42 -7.82 -8.42
CA TYR A 543 6.94 -6.63 -7.73
C TYR A 543 8.05 -5.65 -7.38
N TYR A 544 9.13 -6.13 -6.74
CA TYR A 544 10.23 -5.29 -6.29
C TYR A 544 11.10 -4.74 -7.43
N ALA A 545 11.19 -5.46 -8.56
CA ALA A 545 11.92 -5.04 -9.74
C ALA A 545 11.13 -4.06 -10.63
N SER A 546 9.80 -4.07 -10.51
CA SER A 546 8.90 -3.23 -11.31
C SER A 546 9.00 -1.74 -10.94
N PRO A 547 8.82 -0.82 -11.91
CA PRO A 547 8.75 0.62 -11.65
C PRO A 547 7.66 0.98 -10.63
N ALA A 548 7.81 2.14 -9.96
CA ALA A 548 6.88 2.58 -8.91
C ALA A 548 5.41 2.61 -9.38
N CYS A 549 5.14 3.08 -10.59
CA CYS A 549 3.78 3.10 -11.15
C CYS A 549 3.19 1.69 -11.31
N SER A 550 3.99 0.73 -11.79
CA SER A 550 3.58 -0.67 -11.93
C SER A 550 3.33 -1.34 -10.58
N ARG A 551 4.08 -0.96 -9.55
CA ARG A 551 3.86 -1.43 -8.17
C ARG A 551 2.56 -0.90 -7.56
N VAL A 552 2.26 0.38 -7.77
CA VAL A 552 0.98 0.96 -7.36
C VAL A 552 -0.18 0.24 -8.06
N TRP A 553 -0.07 0.02 -9.37
CA TRP A 553 -1.04 -0.78 -10.11
C TRP A 553 -1.18 -2.19 -9.53
N ALA A 554 -0.08 -2.86 -9.21
CA ALA A 554 -0.11 -4.21 -8.63
C ALA A 554 -0.85 -4.27 -7.29
N TYR A 555 -0.68 -3.27 -6.42
CA TYR A 555 -1.47 -3.15 -5.19
C TYR A 555 -2.96 -2.91 -5.47
N VAL A 556 -3.29 -2.01 -6.40
CA VAL A 556 -4.68 -1.71 -6.77
C VAL A 556 -5.37 -2.94 -7.35
N ALA A 557 -4.72 -3.64 -8.29
CA ALA A 557 -5.21 -4.88 -8.88
C ALA A 557 -5.43 -5.95 -7.80
N SER A 558 -4.53 -6.09 -6.83
CA SER A 558 -4.69 -7.04 -5.73
C SER A 558 -5.89 -6.73 -4.84
N ILE A 559 -6.16 -5.44 -4.57
CA ILE A 559 -7.35 -5.01 -3.81
C ILE A 559 -8.61 -5.29 -4.62
N TRP A 560 -8.60 -5.00 -5.92
CA TRP A 560 -9.71 -5.26 -6.83
C TRP A 560 -10.04 -6.75 -6.90
N GLU A 561 -9.04 -7.61 -7.09
CA GLU A 561 -9.18 -9.07 -7.13
C GLU A 561 -9.73 -9.64 -5.81
N CYS A 562 -9.16 -9.21 -4.67
CA CYS A 562 -9.65 -9.63 -3.36
C CYS A 562 -11.10 -9.15 -3.10
N GLY A 563 -11.40 -7.90 -3.49
CA GLY A 563 -12.71 -7.29 -3.34
C GLY A 563 -13.77 -7.98 -4.20
N GLY A 564 -13.43 -8.30 -5.45
CA GLY A 564 -14.29 -9.03 -6.36
C GLY A 564 -14.63 -10.43 -5.85
N VAL A 565 -13.61 -11.19 -5.40
CA VAL A 565 -13.82 -12.51 -4.78
C VAL A 565 -14.69 -12.43 -3.52
N ALA A 566 -14.48 -11.43 -2.67
CA ALA A 566 -15.33 -11.21 -1.49
C ALA A 566 -16.78 -10.83 -1.88
N GLY A 567 -16.92 -10.02 -2.94
CA GLY A 567 -18.19 -9.55 -3.47
C GLY A 567 -19.08 -10.65 -4.05
N LEU A 568 -18.50 -11.76 -4.54
CA LEU A 568 -19.26 -12.92 -5.02
C LEU A 568 -20.24 -13.45 -3.96
N SER A 569 -19.89 -13.33 -2.67
CA SER A 569 -20.78 -13.72 -1.56
C SER A 569 -22.02 -12.81 -1.39
N PHE A 570 -21.99 -11.63 -2.01
CA PHE A 570 -23.03 -10.60 -1.97
C PHE A 570 -23.72 -10.40 -3.32
N GLY A 571 -23.49 -11.31 -4.28
CA GLY A 571 -24.12 -11.27 -5.60
C GLY A 571 -23.49 -10.30 -6.59
N SER A 572 -22.24 -9.84 -6.35
CA SER A 572 -21.49 -9.14 -7.39
C SER A 572 -20.97 -10.11 -8.45
N GLU A 573 -20.72 -9.59 -9.65
CA GLU A 573 -20.04 -10.32 -10.71
C GLU A 573 -18.55 -9.97 -10.65
N HIS A 574 -17.69 -10.99 -10.55
CA HIS A 574 -16.23 -10.82 -10.67
C HIS A 574 -15.70 -11.87 -11.62
N PHE A 575 -14.98 -11.41 -12.64
CA PHE A 575 -14.33 -12.24 -13.63
C PHE A 575 -12.91 -11.70 -13.77
N ALA A 576 -11.90 -12.51 -13.44
CA ALA A 576 -10.51 -12.12 -13.61
C ALA A 576 -10.05 -12.45 -15.05
N PHE A 577 -9.01 -11.76 -15.47
CA PHE A 577 -8.53 -11.76 -16.85
C PHE A 577 -7.46 -12.84 -17.04
N SER A 578 -7.23 -13.33 -18.27
CA SER A 578 -6.06 -14.15 -18.66
C SER A 578 -5.85 -15.59 -18.11
N THR A 579 -6.16 -15.93 -16.85
CA THR A 579 -5.95 -17.29 -16.29
C THR A 579 -7.21 -17.83 -15.63
N TYR A 580 -7.68 -18.98 -16.11
CA TYR A 580 -8.91 -19.62 -15.66
C TYR A 580 -8.84 -21.13 -15.88
N SER A 581 -9.77 -21.87 -15.27
CA SER A 581 -9.90 -23.31 -15.42
C SER A 581 -11.33 -23.70 -15.69
N LEU A 582 -11.56 -24.59 -16.65
CA LEU A 582 -12.90 -25.00 -17.07
C LEU A 582 -12.89 -26.44 -17.61
N PRO A 583 -14.04 -27.14 -17.66
CA PRO A 583 -14.11 -28.51 -18.19
C PRO A 583 -13.70 -28.53 -19.66
N LEU A 584 -12.84 -29.47 -20.07
CA LEU A 584 -12.38 -29.54 -21.45
C LEU A 584 -13.57 -29.67 -22.43
N LEU A 585 -14.61 -30.41 -22.05
CA LEU A 585 -15.82 -30.56 -22.87
C LEU A 585 -16.48 -29.21 -23.15
N LEU A 586 -16.58 -28.32 -22.17
CA LEU A 586 -17.13 -26.97 -22.33
C LEU A 586 -16.30 -26.14 -23.32
N ALA A 587 -14.96 -26.18 -23.22
CA ALA A 587 -14.10 -25.49 -24.18
C ALA A 587 -14.29 -26.02 -25.61
N VAL A 588 -14.45 -27.33 -25.77
CA VAL A 588 -14.63 -27.95 -27.09
C VAL A 588 -16.01 -27.67 -27.68
N GLU A 589 -17.06 -27.74 -26.87
CA GLU A 589 -18.45 -27.45 -27.27
C GLU A 589 -18.65 -25.98 -27.62
N ALA A 590 -17.92 -25.07 -26.93
CA ALA A 590 -17.84 -23.66 -27.28
C ALA A 590 -16.88 -23.37 -28.45
N GLU A 591 -16.51 -24.39 -29.24
CA GLU A 591 -15.61 -24.33 -30.40
C GLU A 591 -14.20 -23.76 -30.15
N ALA A 592 -13.76 -23.78 -28.89
CA ALA A 592 -12.49 -23.28 -28.38
C ALA A 592 -12.29 -21.76 -28.48
N HIS A 593 -13.34 -20.98 -28.18
CA HIS A 593 -13.41 -19.51 -28.25
C HIS A 593 -13.49 -18.98 -29.71
N GLU A 594 -14.22 -17.88 -29.93
CA GLU A 594 -14.07 -17.09 -31.16
C GLU A 594 -12.63 -16.54 -31.19
N GLY A 595 -11.88 -16.84 -32.25
CA GLY A 595 -10.47 -16.43 -32.36
C GLY A 595 -10.28 -14.91 -32.41
N ASP A 596 -11.35 -14.20 -32.78
CA ASP A 596 -11.41 -12.75 -32.92
C ASP A 596 -11.95 -12.00 -31.68
N VAL A 597 -12.50 -12.71 -30.69
CA VAL A 597 -12.94 -12.08 -29.45
C VAL A 597 -11.77 -12.04 -28.47
N ILE A 598 -11.22 -10.84 -28.32
CA ILE A 598 -10.19 -10.49 -27.33
C ILE A 598 -10.84 -10.40 -25.93
N ALA A 599 -11.46 -11.49 -25.46
CA ALA A 599 -12.06 -11.53 -24.13
C ALA A 599 -10.99 -11.55 -23.02
N GLU A 600 -9.74 -11.86 -23.36
CA GLU A 600 -8.67 -12.07 -22.37
C GLU A 600 -7.82 -10.81 -22.07
N ASP A 601 -7.91 -9.74 -22.87
CA ASP A 601 -7.13 -8.49 -22.72
C ASP A 601 -7.99 -7.22 -22.49
N SER A 602 -9.28 -7.35 -22.15
CA SER A 602 -10.20 -6.19 -22.02
C SER A 602 -10.13 -5.50 -20.66
#